data_AF-A0A239DC70-F1
#
_entry.id   AF-A0A239DC70-F1
#
_cell.length_a   1.000
_cell.length_b   1.000
_cell.length_c   1.000
_cell.angle_alpha   90.00
_cell.angle_beta   90.00
_cell.angle_gamma   90.00
#
_symmetry.space_group_name_H-M   'P 1'
#
loop_
_entity.id
_entity.type
_entity.pdbx_description
1 polymer ?
#
loop_
_entity_poly.entity_id
_entity_poly.type
_entity_poly.pdbx_seq_one_letter_code
_entity_poly.pdbx_strand_id
1 'polypeptide(L)'
;MPDRSHAQVVLGQQVYPVLEQCRRPEVLWAKLATGHYDWLGVRRNGKYVLGRPRLSAVVPEEPGPPPDDAREPYRIESLAPLQRVPRWEAYATPEEAVDTFARLVRGDPITPLRTSGVWRARLVLDGRPVEERLVVRPLPRLL
;
A
#
# COMPACT_ATOMS: atom_id res chain seq x y z
N MET A 1 -15.51 7.78 24.73
CA MET A 1 -15.95 7.36 23.37
C MET A 1 -15.94 5.85 23.36
N PRO A 2 -17.01 5.16 22.92
CA PRO A 2 -17.05 3.71 23.03
C PRO A 2 -16.03 3.10 22.08
N ASP A 3 -15.24 2.18 22.63
CA ASP A 3 -14.19 1.42 21.98
C ASP A 3 -14.82 0.53 20.89
N ARG A 4 -14.83 1.02 19.64
CA ARG A 4 -15.39 0.30 18.48
C ARG A 4 -14.35 -0.66 17.92
N SER A 5 -13.99 -1.64 18.75
CA SER A 5 -13.21 -2.80 18.34
C SER A 5 -14.03 -3.72 17.44
N HIS A 6 -13.40 -4.29 16.40
CA HIS A 6 -14.01 -5.30 15.53
C HIS A 6 -14.53 -6.54 16.28
N ALA A 7 -14.13 -6.75 17.53
CA ALA A 7 -14.58 -7.87 18.36
C ALA A 7 -16.04 -7.77 18.83
N GLN A 8 -16.71 -6.61 18.65
CA GLN A 8 -18.05 -6.35 19.21
C GLN A 8 -19.13 -6.03 18.16
N VAL A 9 -18.85 -6.25 16.87
CA VAL A 9 -19.82 -5.96 15.79
C VAL A 9 -20.75 -7.14 15.53
N VAL A 10 -22.05 -6.86 15.43
CA VAL A 10 -23.08 -7.84 15.06
C VAL A 10 -23.24 -7.88 13.54
N LEU A 11 -23.63 -9.03 13.00
CA LEU A 11 -23.98 -9.16 11.57
C LEU A 11 -25.04 -8.11 11.16
N GLY A 12 -24.79 -7.44 10.04
CA GLY A 12 -25.66 -6.37 9.53
C GLY A 12 -25.41 -4.98 10.14
N GLN A 13 -24.55 -4.86 11.15
CA GLN A 13 -24.22 -3.57 11.74
C GLN A 13 -23.35 -2.73 10.79
N GLN A 14 -23.76 -1.48 10.57
CA GLN A 14 -22.91 -0.50 9.89
C GLN A 14 -21.75 -0.09 10.81
N VAL A 15 -20.53 -0.42 10.38
CA VAL A 15 -19.30 -0.17 11.14
C VAL A 15 -18.80 1.27 10.96
N TYR A 16 -18.77 1.75 9.72
CA TYR A 16 -18.33 3.12 9.40
C TYR A 16 -19.53 4.07 9.30
N PRO A 17 -19.56 5.16 10.08
CA PRO A 17 -20.59 6.21 9.96
C PRO A 17 -20.64 6.84 8.56
N VAL A 18 -19.49 6.95 7.88
CA VAL A 18 -19.40 7.55 6.55
C VAL A 18 -18.63 6.62 5.61
N LEU A 19 -19.22 6.39 4.44
CA LEU A 19 -18.60 5.70 3.32
C LEU A 19 -18.37 6.67 2.17
N GLU A 20 -17.13 6.74 1.68
CA GLU A 20 -16.75 7.57 0.55
C GLU A 20 -16.29 6.72 -0.63
N GLN A 21 -16.43 7.27 -1.84
CA GLN A 21 -16.02 6.61 -3.06
C GLN A 21 -15.15 7.53 -3.90
N CYS A 22 -14.09 6.97 -4.49
CA CYS A 22 -13.28 7.68 -5.48
C CYS A 22 -12.90 6.74 -6.64
N ARG A 23 -12.58 7.30 -7.81
CA ARG A 23 -12.17 6.53 -8.99
C ARG A 23 -10.67 6.56 -9.26
N ARG A 24 -9.99 7.60 -8.77
CA ARG A 24 -8.59 7.85 -9.08
C ARG A 24 -7.69 7.28 -7.98
N PRO A 25 -6.68 6.45 -8.32
CA PRO A 25 -5.72 5.93 -7.35
C PRO A 25 -5.05 7.04 -6.54
N GLU A 26 -4.66 8.15 -7.18
CA GLU A 26 -4.01 9.29 -6.51
C GLU A 26 -4.89 9.89 -5.40
N VAL A 27 -6.22 9.95 -5.61
CA VAL A 27 -7.17 10.45 -4.63
C VAL A 27 -7.34 9.45 -3.49
N LEU A 28 -7.37 8.15 -3.78
CA LEU A 28 -7.35 7.10 -2.78
C LEU A 28 -6.10 7.23 -1.89
N TRP A 29 -4.92 7.34 -2.49
CA TRP A 29 -3.66 7.54 -1.78
C TRP A 29 -3.70 8.77 -0.88
N ALA A 30 -4.08 9.93 -1.43
CA ALA A 30 -4.11 11.17 -0.67
C ALA A 30 -5.02 11.09 0.56
N LYS A 31 -6.17 10.42 0.45
CA LYS A 31 -7.08 10.18 1.58
C LYS A 31 -6.44 9.23 2.61
N LEU A 32 -5.88 8.11 2.18
CA LEU A 32 -5.24 7.16 3.11
C LEU A 32 -4.05 7.75 3.85
N ALA A 33 -3.25 8.58 3.17
CA ALA A 33 -2.09 9.25 3.75
C ALA A 33 -2.45 10.24 4.87
N THR A 34 -3.71 10.69 4.97
CA THR A 34 -4.17 11.50 6.11
C THR A 34 -4.29 10.71 7.42
N GLY A 35 -4.37 9.38 7.34
CA GLY A 35 -4.60 8.51 8.50
C GLY A 35 -6.04 8.50 9.01
N HIS A 36 -6.96 9.23 8.37
CA HIS A 36 -8.37 9.34 8.80
C HIS A 36 -9.30 8.32 8.15
N TYR A 37 -8.81 7.52 7.21
CA TYR A 37 -9.61 6.60 6.41
C TYR A 37 -9.08 5.18 6.46
N ASP A 38 -10.01 4.23 6.43
CA ASP A 38 -9.73 2.83 6.11
C ASP A 38 -10.11 2.52 4.66
N TRP A 39 -9.27 1.77 3.97
CA TRP A 39 -9.60 1.24 2.65
C TRP A 39 -10.39 -0.06 2.77
N LEU A 40 -11.59 -0.06 2.20
CA LEU A 40 -12.54 -1.18 2.32
C LEU A 40 -12.56 -2.08 1.08
N GLY A 41 -11.89 -1.68 0.00
CA GLY A 41 -11.77 -2.43 -1.24
C GLY A 41 -12.23 -1.67 -2.48
N VAL A 42 -12.57 -2.43 -3.52
CA VAL A 42 -12.94 -1.91 -4.85
C VAL A 42 -14.32 -2.45 -5.23
N ARG A 43 -15.21 -1.58 -5.71
CA ARG A 43 -16.51 -2.00 -6.26
C ARG A 43 -16.34 -2.56 -7.68
N ARG A 44 -17.34 -3.32 -8.15
CA ARG A 44 -17.41 -3.86 -9.52
C ARG A 44 -17.26 -2.80 -10.62
N ASN A 45 -17.64 -1.55 -10.34
CA ASN A 45 -17.50 -0.41 -11.27
C ASN A 45 -16.15 0.31 -11.17
N GLY A 46 -15.15 -0.30 -10.52
CA GLY A 46 -13.80 0.23 -10.36
C GLY A 46 -13.66 1.34 -9.31
N LYS A 47 -14.72 1.73 -8.60
CA LYS A 47 -14.62 2.75 -7.53
C LYS A 47 -13.99 2.16 -6.27
N TYR A 48 -13.00 2.84 -5.73
CA TYR A 48 -12.44 2.56 -4.41
C TYR A 48 -13.41 3.01 -3.32
N VAL A 49 -13.55 2.19 -2.27
CA VAL A 49 -14.43 2.48 -1.13
C VAL A 49 -13.59 2.73 0.11
N LEU A 50 -13.92 3.81 0.82
CA LEU A 50 -13.24 4.24 2.04
C LEU A 50 -14.25 4.37 3.17
N GLY A 51 -13.84 4.03 4.39
CA GLY A 51 -14.59 4.27 5.62
C GLY A 51 -13.95 5.37 6.47
N ARG A 52 -14.76 6.22 7.11
CA ARG A 52 -14.29 7.16 8.14
C ARG A 52 -15.24 7.25 9.37
N PRO A 53 -14.72 7.53 10.59
CA PRO A 53 -13.30 7.64 10.91
C PRO A 53 -12.58 6.30 10.76
N ARG A 54 -11.25 6.34 10.65
CA ARG A 54 -10.42 5.14 10.70
C ARG A 54 -10.67 4.38 12.00
N LEU A 55 -10.84 3.07 11.89
CA LEU A 55 -10.99 2.12 12.99
C LEU A 55 -9.81 1.14 13.05
N SER A 56 -9.11 0.88 11.94
CA SER A 56 -7.93 0.02 11.99
C SER A 56 -6.79 0.67 12.77
N ALA A 57 -6.06 -0.14 13.55
CA ALA A 57 -4.86 0.34 14.23
C ALA A 57 -3.76 0.70 13.21
N VAL A 58 -3.05 1.79 13.47
CA VAL A 58 -1.74 2.03 12.83
C VAL A 58 -0.74 1.20 13.61
N VAL A 59 -0.19 0.16 12.98
CA VAL A 59 0.98 -0.54 13.54
C VAL A 59 2.20 0.22 13.04
N PRO A 60 3.00 0.85 13.93
CA PRO A 60 4.29 1.39 13.53
C PRO A 60 5.16 0.24 13.03
N GLU A 61 5.64 0.34 11.80
CA GLU A 61 6.68 -0.56 11.32
C GLU A 61 8.04 0.05 11.66
N GLU A 62 8.93 -0.74 12.25
CA GLU A 62 10.31 -0.33 12.42
C GLU A 62 10.95 -0.09 11.05
N PRO A 63 11.62 1.05 10.85
CA PRO A 63 12.33 1.30 9.62
C PRO A 63 13.44 0.26 9.46
N GLY A 64 13.51 -0.34 8.27
CA GLY A 64 14.67 -1.15 7.89
C GLY A 64 15.92 -0.28 7.72
N PRO A 65 17.11 -0.91 7.61
CA PRO A 65 18.32 -0.16 7.28
C PRO A 65 18.14 0.58 5.94
N PRO A 66 18.72 1.77 5.78
CA PRO A 66 18.76 2.42 4.49
C PRO A 66 19.57 1.57 3.50
N PRO A 67 19.24 1.61 2.19
CA PRO A 67 20.05 0.95 1.18
C PRO A 67 21.41 1.65 1.04
N ASP A 68 22.45 0.87 0.78
CA ASP A 68 23.76 1.31 0.32
C ASP A 68 23.75 1.31 -1.22
N ASP A 69 23.62 2.48 -1.82
CA ASP A 69 23.55 2.63 -3.29
C ASP A 69 24.73 2.01 -4.04
N ALA A 70 25.90 1.88 -3.41
CA ALA A 70 27.06 1.26 -4.04
C ALA A 70 26.98 -0.28 -4.07
N ARG A 71 26.27 -0.88 -3.10
CA ARG A 71 26.09 -2.33 -2.98
C ARG A 71 24.75 -2.81 -3.54
N GLU A 72 23.74 -1.96 -3.48
CA GLU A 72 22.37 -2.24 -3.90
C GLU A 72 21.89 -1.23 -4.97
N PRO A 73 22.59 -1.17 -6.13
CA PRO A 73 22.27 -0.21 -7.19
C PRO A 73 20.92 -0.49 -7.85
N TYR A 74 20.47 -1.76 -7.86
CA TYR A 74 19.22 -2.19 -8.47
C TYR A 74 18.26 -2.64 -7.38
N ARG A 75 17.18 -1.88 -7.17
CA ARG A 75 16.22 -2.18 -6.11
C ARG A 75 14.83 -1.67 -6.43
N ILE A 76 13.86 -2.24 -5.74
CA ILE A 76 12.48 -1.75 -5.73
C ILE A 76 12.17 -1.23 -4.34
N GLU A 77 11.73 0.01 -4.25
CA GLU A 77 11.26 0.65 -3.02
C GLU A 77 9.72 0.62 -2.98
N SER A 78 9.15 0.28 -1.83
CA SER A 78 7.71 0.20 -1.58
C SER A 78 7.33 1.00 -0.34
N LEU A 79 6.38 1.93 -0.50
CA LEU A 79 5.91 2.82 0.56
C LEU A 79 4.40 2.71 0.73
N ALA A 80 3.93 2.29 1.91
CA ALA A 80 2.52 2.37 2.27
C ALA A 80 2.11 3.81 2.66
N PRO A 81 0.82 4.19 2.58
CA PRO A 81 0.37 5.58 2.75
C PRO A 81 0.78 6.28 4.04
N LEU A 82 0.99 5.53 5.12
CA LEU A 82 1.35 6.06 6.44
C LEU A 82 2.74 5.67 6.89
N GLN A 83 3.45 4.94 6.04
CA GLN A 83 4.82 4.57 6.27
C GLN A 83 5.71 5.78 5.97
N ARG A 84 6.72 6.02 6.82
CA ARG A 84 7.63 7.17 6.67
C ARG A 84 8.83 6.85 5.78
N VAL A 85 9.33 5.62 5.89
CA VAL A 85 10.55 5.16 5.21
C VAL A 85 10.17 3.98 4.32
N PRO A 86 10.53 3.95 3.03
CA PRO A 86 10.18 2.83 2.16
C PRO A 86 10.83 1.53 2.64
N ARG A 87 10.13 0.41 2.43
CA ARG A 87 10.80 -0.91 2.42
C ARG A 87 11.44 -1.09 1.06
N TRP A 88 12.50 -1.87 0.99
CA TRP A 88 13.19 -2.10 -0.27
C TRP A 88 13.70 -3.53 -0.35
N GLU A 89 13.89 -3.98 -1.59
CA GLU A 89 14.48 -5.26 -1.95
C GLU A 89 15.44 -5.02 -3.11
N ALA A 90 16.67 -5.54 -2.98
CA ALA A 90 17.71 -5.42 -3.98
C ALA A 90 17.75 -6.64 -4.89
N TYR A 91 18.22 -6.43 -6.12
CA TYR A 91 18.30 -7.45 -7.16
C TYR A 91 19.72 -7.51 -7.71
N ALA A 92 20.11 -8.68 -8.23
CA ALA A 92 21.48 -8.88 -8.69
C ALA A 92 21.76 -8.12 -10.00
N THR A 93 20.75 -7.96 -10.85
CA THR A 93 20.88 -7.30 -12.15
C THR A 93 19.75 -6.27 -12.38
N PRO A 94 19.96 -5.27 -13.25
CA PRO A 94 18.92 -4.31 -13.58
C PRO A 94 17.73 -4.96 -14.29
N GLU A 95 17.94 -6.00 -15.10
CA GLU A 95 16.87 -6.71 -15.80
C GLU A 95 15.93 -7.41 -14.83
N GLU A 96 16.48 -8.04 -13.79
CA GLU A 96 15.70 -8.69 -12.73
C GLU A 96 14.84 -7.67 -11.97
N ALA A 97 15.42 -6.52 -11.63
CA ALA A 97 14.69 -5.43 -10.98
C ALA A 97 13.55 -4.89 -11.87
N VAL A 98 13.82 -4.70 -13.16
CA VAL A 98 12.82 -4.21 -14.13
C VAL A 98 11.67 -5.20 -14.31
N ASP A 99 11.96 -6.50 -14.52
CA ASP A 99 10.91 -7.50 -14.69
C ASP A 99 10.07 -7.65 -13.42
N THR A 100 10.72 -7.70 -12.25
CA THR A 100 10.03 -7.80 -10.97
C THR A 100 9.16 -6.57 -10.71
N PHE A 101 9.63 -5.37 -11.04
CA PHE A 101 8.84 -4.15 -10.94
C PHE A 101 7.62 -4.17 -11.86
N ALA A 102 7.80 -4.59 -13.12
CA ALA A 102 6.70 -4.71 -14.07
C ALA A 102 5.64 -5.72 -13.60
N ARG A 103 6.05 -6.86 -13.04
CA ARG A 103 5.16 -7.85 -12.43
C ARG A 103 4.42 -7.30 -11.22
N LEU A 104 5.12 -6.58 -10.33
CA LEU A 104 4.53 -5.92 -9.17
C LEU A 104 3.44 -4.92 -9.58
N VAL A 105 3.71 -4.06 -10.56
CA VAL A 105 2.76 -3.05 -11.05
C VAL A 105 1.54 -3.69 -11.70
N ARG A 106 1.71 -4.85 -12.36
CA ARG A 106 0.59 -5.65 -12.90
C ARG A 106 -0.23 -6.38 -11.82
N GLY A 107 0.22 -6.37 -10.57
CA GLY A 107 -0.49 -6.99 -9.45
C GLY A 107 -0.21 -8.50 -9.28
N ASP A 108 0.92 -8.99 -9.79
CA ASP A 108 1.40 -10.35 -9.55
C ASP A 108 1.61 -10.57 -8.02
N PRO A 109 1.45 -11.78 -7.45
CA PRO A 109 1.35 -11.98 -6.00
C PRO A 109 2.67 -11.82 -5.24
N ILE A 110 3.72 -11.28 -5.87
CA ILE A 110 4.92 -10.78 -5.21
C ILE A 110 4.53 -9.52 -4.45
N THR A 111 3.98 -9.69 -3.24
CA THR A 111 3.51 -8.58 -2.42
C THR A 111 4.63 -8.13 -1.49
N PRO A 112 5.24 -6.95 -1.71
CA PRO A 112 6.31 -6.46 -0.84
C PRO A 112 5.78 -6.02 0.53
N LEU A 113 4.53 -5.54 0.60
CA LEU A 113 3.89 -5.05 1.83
C LEU A 113 2.67 -5.89 2.19
N ARG A 114 2.82 -6.77 3.19
CA ARG A 114 1.71 -7.61 3.69
C ARG A 114 0.61 -6.78 4.36
N THR A 115 0.97 -5.62 4.89
CA THR A 115 0.14 -4.74 5.73
C THR A 115 -0.70 -3.73 4.95
N SER A 116 -0.47 -3.58 3.64
CA SER A 116 -1.23 -2.64 2.81
C SER A 116 -1.58 -3.22 1.44
N GLY A 117 -2.80 -2.98 0.97
CA GLY A 117 -3.15 -3.21 -0.42
C GLY A 117 -3.02 -1.98 -1.31
N VAL A 118 -2.49 -0.86 -0.79
CA VAL A 118 -2.15 0.33 -1.57
C VAL A 118 -0.71 0.74 -1.26
N TRP A 119 0.14 0.92 -2.26
CA TRP A 119 1.52 1.36 -2.04
C TRP A 119 2.08 2.10 -3.25
N ARG A 120 3.03 3.00 -3.02
CA ARG A 120 3.88 3.53 -4.08
C ARG A 120 5.06 2.58 -4.26
N ALA A 121 5.24 2.08 -5.47
CA ALA A 121 6.40 1.31 -5.87
C ALA A 121 7.31 2.22 -6.70
N ARG A 122 8.62 2.15 -6.44
CA ARG A 122 9.63 2.89 -7.16
C ARG A 122 10.75 1.96 -7.58
N LEU A 123 11.11 2.02 -8.85
CA LEU A 123 12.26 1.32 -9.39
C LEU A 123 13.48 2.23 -9.30
N VAL A 124 14.56 1.72 -8.72
CA VAL A 124 15.85 2.38 -8.61
C VAL A 124 16.88 1.56 -9.36
N LEU A 125 17.61 2.20 -10.27
CA LEU A 125 18.71 1.62 -11.03
C LEU A 125 19.93 2.54 -10.88
N ASP A 126 21.09 1.95 -10.60
CA ASP A 126 22.34 2.68 -10.34
C ASP A 126 22.17 3.79 -9.29
N GLY A 127 21.42 3.50 -8.22
CA GLY A 127 21.11 4.45 -7.15
C GLY A 127 20.17 5.59 -7.55
N ARG A 128 19.61 5.57 -8.75
CA ARG A 128 18.71 6.63 -9.25
C ARG A 128 17.28 6.13 -9.44
N PRO A 129 16.28 6.87 -8.95
CA PRO A 129 14.88 6.53 -9.21
C PRO A 129 14.55 6.76 -10.68
N VAL A 130 14.16 5.70 -11.39
CA VAL A 130 13.84 5.76 -12.83
C VAL A 130 12.35 5.70 -13.11
N GLU A 131 11.57 5.07 -12.23
CA GLU A 131 10.12 4.96 -12.37
C GLU A 131 9.44 4.93 -11.00
N GLU A 132 8.25 5.55 -10.90
CA GLU A 132 7.37 5.44 -9.75
C GLU A 132 5.93 5.16 -10.21
N ARG A 133 5.28 4.21 -9.55
CA ARG A 133 3.88 3.81 -9.81
C ARG A 133 3.12 3.65 -8.51
N LEU A 134 1.87 4.11 -8.52
CA LEU A 134 0.92 3.82 -7.46
C LEU A 134 0.23 2.49 -7.77
N VAL A 135 0.43 1.50 -6.90
CA VAL A 135 -0.15 0.17 -7.02
C VAL A 135 -1.31 0.06 -6.04
N VAL A 136 -2.47 -0.34 -6.57
CA VAL A 136 -3.68 -0.65 -5.77
C VAL A 136 -4.06 -2.09 -6.05
N ARG A 137 -4.00 -2.92 -5.02
CA ARG A 137 -4.38 -4.32 -5.12
C ARG A 137 -5.90 -4.40 -5.32
N PRO A 138 -6.39 -5.15 -6.32
CA PRO A 138 -7.83 -5.29 -6.53
C PRO A 138 -8.53 -6.12 -5.45
N LEU A 139 -7.80 -6.92 -4.67
CA LEU A 139 -8.34 -7.78 -3.61
C LEU A 139 -7.43 -7.75 -2.37
N PRO A 140 -7.97 -7.65 -1.14
CA PRO A 140 -7.22 -8.12 0.02
C PRO A 140 -7.03 -9.65 -0.13
N ARG A 141 -5.85 -10.16 0.23
CA ARG A 141 -5.76 -11.59 0.59
C ARG A 141 -6.67 -11.75 1.80
N LEU A 142 -7.78 -12.45 1.64
CA LEU A 142 -8.43 -13.08 2.79
C LEU A 142 -7.36 -14.02 3.37
N LEU A 143 -6.79 -13.61 4.51
CA LEU A 143 -5.98 -14.50 5.33
C LEU A 143 -6.90 -15.54 5.96
#